data_AF-A0A9D3XD98-F1
#
_entry.id   AF-A0A9D3XD98-F1
#
_cell.length_a   1.000
_cell.length_b   1.000
_cell.length_c   1.000
_cell.angle_alpha   90.00
_cell.angle_beta   90.00
_cell.angle_gamma   90.00
#
_symmetry.space_group_name_H-M   'P 1'
#
loop_
_entity.id
_entity.type
_entity.pdbx_description
1 polymer ?
#
loop_
_entity_poly.entity_id
_entity_poly.type
_entity_poly.pdbx_seq_one_letter_code
_entity_poly.pdbx_strand_id
1 'polypeptide(L)'
;TVLRLPGNGLRSVGSWEHTQTLDHTIITPNAKAMLERTLKDAIRCHYAENLKRKLDQGKVLEVSSKWDASNHFLPRGSFTRFADWRFVHRAQLNCIPLNRAIRHGNRDKHCRKCSYANETLPHILCGCKQCSGAWRHRYNAI
;
A
#
# COMPACT_ATOMS: atom_id res chain seq x y z
N THR A 1 -47.07 17.87 53.53
CA THR A 1 -48.36 17.72 52.83
C THR A 1 -48.34 16.46 52.01
N VAL A 2 -49.04 15.42 52.47
CA VAL A 2 -49.19 14.13 51.78
C VAL A 2 -50.46 14.20 50.95
N LEU A 3 -50.39 13.98 49.64
CA LEU A 3 -51.58 13.76 48.80
C LEU A 3 -51.35 12.63 47.80
N ARG A 4 -51.76 11.43 48.24
CA ARG A 4 -52.55 10.39 47.56
C ARG A 4 -52.47 10.31 46.01
N LEU A 5 -51.90 9.21 45.51
CA LEU A 5 -52.24 8.60 44.21
C LEU A 5 -53.54 7.77 44.36
N PRO A 6 -54.36 7.57 43.30
CA PRO A 6 -54.12 6.40 42.44
C PRO A 6 -54.53 6.58 40.95
N GLY A 7 -53.86 5.84 40.07
CA GLY A 7 -54.24 5.70 38.67
C GLY A 7 -53.44 4.56 38.03
N ASN A 8 -53.97 3.34 38.16
CA ASN A 8 -53.42 2.11 37.59
C ASN A 8 -53.30 2.23 36.06
N GLY A 9 -52.10 2.00 35.55
CA GLY A 9 -51.84 1.76 34.13
C GLY A 9 -50.75 0.70 34.00
N LEU A 10 -51.16 -0.56 33.86
CA LEU A 10 -50.31 -1.67 33.46
C LEU A 10 -49.62 -1.32 32.13
N ARG A 11 -48.30 -1.13 32.13
CA ARG A 11 -47.48 -1.28 30.94
C ARG A 11 -46.44 -2.33 31.24
N SER A 12 -46.51 -3.43 30.50
CA SER A 12 -45.55 -4.52 30.60
C SER A 12 -44.14 -3.97 30.34
N VAL A 13 -43.23 -4.26 31.26
CA VAL A 13 -41.80 -4.11 31.02
C VAL A 13 -41.43 -5.26 30.08
N GLY A 14 -41.43 -4.98 28.78
CA GLY A 14 -40.87 -5.87 27.79
C GLY A 14 -39.36 -5.97 28.03
N SER A 15 -38.96 -7.06 28.67
CA SER A 15 -37.57 -7.51 28.79
C SER A 15 -36.98 -7.67 27.39
N TRP A 16 -36.03 -6.81 27.02
CA TRP A 16 -35.14 -7.06 25.89
C TRP A 16 -33.93 -7.87 26.38
N GLU A 17 -34.17 -9.10 26.81
CA GLU A 17 -33.09 -10.09 26.86
C GLU A 17 -32.76 -10.49 25.42
N HIS A 18 -31.81 -9.77 24.82
CA HIS A 18 -31.12 -10.23 23.62
C HIS A 18 -30.19 -11.37 24.07
N THR A 19 -30.74 -12.58 24.22
CA THR A 19 -29.94 -13.80 24.31
C THR A 19 -29.24 -13.99 22.98
N GLN A 20 -28.02 -13.44 22.85
CA GLN A 20 -27.08 -13.91 21.84
C GLN A 20 -26.76 -15.36 22.17
N THR A 21 -27.52 -16.28 21.57
CA THR A 21 -27.14 -17.68 21.47
C THR A 21 -25.84 -17.71 20.70
N LEU A 22 -24.76 -18.03 21.41
CA LEU A 22 -23.43 -18.22 20.85
C LEU A 22 -23.48 -19.51 20.03
N ASP A 23 -24.05 -19.46 18.82
CA ASP A 23 -24.04 -20.58 17.89
C ASP A 23 -22.59 -20.82 17.49
N HIS A 24 -22.00 -21.89 18.02
CA HIS A 24 -20.64 -22.30 17.65
C HIS A 24 -20.71 -22.90 16.24
N THR A 25 -20.63 -22.04 15.21
CA THR A 25 -20.46 -22.51 13.83
C THR A 25 -19.15 -23.28 13.75
N ILE A 26 -19.23 -24.60 13.65
CA ILE A 26 -18.08 -25.49 13.42
C ILE A 26 -17.60 -25.25 12.00
N ILE A 27 -16.56 -24.43 11.84
CA ILE A 27 -15.94 -24.15 10.53
C ILE A 27 -15.02 -25.32 10.18
N THR A 28 -15.33 -26.04 9.10
CA THR A 28 -14.43 -27.09 8.61
C THR A 28 -13.09 -26.48 8.17
N PRO A 29 -11.96 -27.22 8.25
CA PRO A 29 -10.66 -26.70 7.83
C PRO A 29 -10.65 -26.16 6.41
N ASN A 30 -11.39 -26.78 5.49
CA ASN A 30 -11.57 -26.31 4.12
C ASN A 30 -12.37 -25.00 4.06
N ALA A 31 -13.48 -24.89 4.78
CA ALA A 31 -14.26 -23.65 4.85
C ALA A 31 -13.43 -22.50 5.44
N LYS A 32 -12.59 -22.79 6.45
CA LYS A 32 -11.65 -21.83 7.02
C LYS A 32 -10.60 -21.38 5.99
N ALA A 33 -9.99 -22.31 5.27
CA ALA A 33 -9.00 -22.00 4.23
C ALA A 33 -9.60 -21.19 3.07
N MET A 34 -10.83 -21.51 2.66
CA MET A 34 -11.57 -20.75 1.66
C MET A 34 -11.86 -19.33 2.15
N LEU A 35 -12.41 -19.20 3.38
CA LEU A 35 -12.68 -17.90 3.99
C LEU A 35 -11.42 -17.04 4.08
N GLU A 36 -10.30 -17.62 4.51
CA GLU A 36 -9.02 -16.91 4.62
C GLU A 36 -8.54 -16.41 3.25
N ARG A 37 -8.63 -17.24 2.20
CA ARG A 37 -8.28 -16.85 0.83
C ARG A 37 -9.19 -15.72 0.35
N THR A 38 -10.50 -15.85 0.50
CA THR A 38 -11.47 -14.84 0.08
C THR A 38 -11.25 -13.51 0.78
N LEU A 39 -10.99 -13.52 2.09
CA LEU A 39 -10.67 -12.30 2.85
C LEU A 39 -9.37 -11.66 2.38
N LYS A 40 -8.31 -12.46 2.18
CA LYS A 40 -7.04 -11.97 1.66
C LYS A 40 -7.20 -11.34 0.28
N ASP A 41 -7.98 -11.96 -0.60
CA ASP A 41 -8.21 -11.45 -1.95
C ASP A 41 -9.07 -10.17 -1.94
N ALA A 42 -10.11 -10.11 -1.11
CA ALA A 42 -10.90 -8.89 -0.92
C ALA A 42 -10.05 -7.72 -0.43
N ILE A 43 -9.17 -7.97 0.55
CA ILE A 43 -8.22 -6.97 1.07
C ILE A 43 -7.24 -6.53 -0.03
N ARG A 44 -6.67 -7.47 -0.79
CA ARG A 44 -5.76 -7.16 -1.91
C ARG A 44 -6.44 -6.30 -2.96
N CYS A 45 -7.66 -6.65 -3.37
CA CYS A 45 -8.45 -5.87 -4.32
C CYS A 45 -8.72 -4.46 -3.80
N HIS A 46 -9.12 -4.32 -2.54
CA HIS A 46 -9.34 -3.02 -1.92
C HIS A 46 -8.10 -2.12 -1.95
N TYR A 47 -6.93 -2.64 -1.57
CA TYR A 47 -5.68 -1.89 -1.61
C TYR A 47 -5.21 -1.58 -3.03
N ALA A 48 -5.39 -2.52 -3.97
CA ALA A 48 -5.06 -2.32 -5.38
C ALA A 48 -5.87 -1.15 -5.97
N GLU A 49 -7.18 -1.12 -5.76
CA GLU A 49 -8.04 -0.05 -6.24
C GLU A 49 -7.71 1.31 -5.59
N ASN A 50 -7.44 1.32 -4.29
CA ASN A 50 -6.98 2.53 -3.62
C ASN A 50 -5.65 3.05 -4.17
N LEU A 51 -4.73 2.16 -4.54
CA LEU A 51 -3.44 2.55 -5.14
C LEU A 51 -3.63 3.11 -6.56
N LYS A 52 -4.49 2.49 -7.38
CA LYS A 52 -4.82 2.97 -8.74
C LYS A 52 -5.40 4.39 -8.73
N ARG A 53 -6.18 4.74 -7.71
CA ARG A 53 -6.76 6.08 -7.55
C ARG A 53 -5.74 7.17 -7.25
N LYS A 54 -4.51 6.82 -6.83
CA LYS A 54 -3.47 7.82 -6.55
C LYS A 54 -2.89 8.36 -7.86
N LEU A 55 -2.87 9.69 -8.00
CA LEU A 55 -2.40 10.37 -9.21
C LEU A 55 -0.98 9.97 -9.64
N ASP A 56 -0.05 9.88 -8.68
CA ASP A 56 1.37 9.61 -8.98
C ASP A 56 1.72 8.12 -8.87
N GLN A 57 1.03 7.38 -7.99
CA GLN A 57 1.36 5.99 -7.67
C GLN A 57 0.49 4.98 -8.42
N GLY A 58 -0.65 5.40 -8.96
CA GLY A 58 -1.61 4.51 -9.62
C GLY A 58 -1.06 3.88 -10.90
N LYS A 59 -0.27 4.63 -11.66
CA LYS A 59 0.42 4.13 -12.87
C LYS A 59 1.45 3.05 -12.56
N VAL A 60 2.03 3.07 -11.37
CA VAL A 60 3.05 2.09 -10.95
C VAL A 60 2.43 0.72 -10.87
N LEU A 61 1.27 0.60 -10.21
CA LEU A 61 0.60 -0.68 -10.08
C LEU A 61 0.20 -1.23 -11.44
N GLU A 62 -0.30 -0.37 -12.34
CA GLU A 62 -0.65 -0.77 -13.71
C GLU A 62 0.58 -1.33 -14.45
N VAL A 63 1.71 -0.61 -14.46
CA VAL A 63 2.92 -1.04 -15.17
C VAL A 63 3.51 -2.31 -14.56
N SER A 64 3.59 -2.39 -13.24
CA SER A 64 4.09 -3.59 -12.54
C SER A 64 3.19 -4.80 -12.77
N SER A 65 1.88 -4.62 -12.91
CA SER A 65 0.93 -5.74 -13.11
C SER A 65 0.98 -6.37 -14.51
N LYS A 66 1.64 -5.74 -15.50
CA LYS A 66 1.67 -6.23 -16.89
C LYS A 66 2.45 -7.53 -17.07
N TRP A 67 3.49 -7.76 -16.27
CA TRP A 67 4.37 -8.93 -16.41
C TRP A 67 4.80 -9.46 -15.04
N ASP A 68 4.57 -10.76 -14.80
CA ASP A 68 4.89 -11.40 -13.52
C ASP A 68 6.41 -11.41 -13.25
N ALA A 69 7.22 -11.56 -14.29
CA ALA A 69 8.68 -11.48 -14.21
C ALA A 69 9.19 -10.13 -13.65
N SER A 70 8.46 -9.02 -13.89
CA SER A 70 8.80 -7.70 -13.35
C SER A 70 8.58 -7.58 -11.84
N ASN A 71 7.89 -8.55 -11.23
CA ASN A 71 7.60 -8.57 -9.80
C ASN A 71 8.27 -9.74 -9.07
N HIS A 72 9.05 -10.59 -9.75
CA HIS A 72 9.56 -11.84 -9.18
C HIS A 72 10.42 -11.66 -7.91
N PHE A 73 11.02 -10.47 -7.75
CA PHE A 73 11.83 -10.06 -6.60
C PHE A 73 11.03 -9.33 -5.51
N LEU A 74 9.79 -8.90 -5.77
CA LEU A 74 8.97 -8.13 -4.81
C LEU A 74 8.51 -8.94 -3.59
N PRO A 75 8.05 -10.21 -3.72
CA PRO A 75 7.52 -10.97 -2.59
C PRO A 75 8.59 -11.46 -1.62
N ARG A 76 9.80 -11.78 -2.12
CA ARG A 76 10.85 -12.45 -1.32
C ARG A 76 12.18 -11.71 -1.26
N GLY A 77 12.41 -10.73 -2.14
CA GLY A 77 13.74 -10.10 -2.25
C GLY A 77 14.84 -11.05 -2.70
N SER A 78 14.50 -12.24 -3.22
CA SER A 78 15.45 -13.20 -3.75
C SER A 78 16.19 -12.61 -4.96
N PHE A 79 17.47 -12.95 -5.12
CA PHE A 79 18.33 -12.49 -6.24
C PHE A 79 18.64 -10.98 -6.26
N THR A 80 18.33 -10.25 -5.18
CA THR A 80 18.69 -8.83 -5.01
C THR A 80 19.29 -8.61 -3.63
N ARG A 81 20.29 -7.72 -3.51
CA ARG A 81 20.85 -7.35 -2.20
C ARG A 81 19.78 -6.59 -1.42
N PHE A 82 19.77 -6.72 -0.09
CA PHE A 82 18.80 -6.02 0.75
C PHE A 82 18.73 -4.50 0.51
N ALA A 83 19.88 -3.87 0.27
CA ALA A 83 19.97 -2.45 -0.07
C ALA A 83 19.28 -2.12 -1.40
N ASP A 84 19.49 -2.94 -2.43
CA ASP A 84 18.90 -2.78 -3.75
C ASP A 84 17.38 -3.03 -3.69
N TRP A 85 16.93 -4.04 -2.94
CA TRP A 85 15.52 -4.32 -2.68
C TRP A 85 14.79 -3.11 -2.05
N ARG A 86 15.35 -2.52 -0.99
CA ARG A 86 14.77 -1.31 -0.33
C ARG A 86 14.66 -0.12 -1.29
N PHE A 87 15.61 0.01 -2.21
CA PHE A 87 15.62 1.09 -3.20
C PHE A 87 14.59 0.84 -4.31
N VAL A 88 14.62 -0.34 -4.93
CA VAL A 88 13.77 -0.69 -6.09
C VAL A 88 12.28 -0.58 -5.74
N HIS A 89 11.86 -1.07 -4.57
CA HIS A 89 10.47 -0.96 -4.13
C HIS A 89 10.01 0.49 -4.01
N ARG A 90 10.85 1.37 -3.46
CA ARG A 90 10.52 2.79 -3.31
C ARG A 90 10.57 3.50 -4.66
N ALA A 91 11.52 3.13 -5.53
CA ALA A 91 11.64 3.67 -6.88
C ALA A 91 10.36 3.39 -7.67
N GLN A 92 9.92 2.14 -7.72
CA GLN A 92 8.70 1.77 -8.42
C GLN A 92 7.53 2.60 -7.93
N LEU A 93 7.27 2.66 -6.62
CA LEU A 93 6.16 3.42 -6.04
C LEU A 93 6.32 4.95 -6.07
N ASN A 94 7.38 5.47 -6.70
CA ASN A 94 7.75 6.90 -6.68
C ASN A 94 7.79 7.49 -5.24
N CYS A 95 8.22 6.67 -4.29
CA CYS A 95 8.34 6.98 -2.86
C CYS A 95 9.78 7.33 -2.45
N ILE A 96 10.69 7.48 -3.41
CA ILE A 96 12.05 7.92 -3.11
C ILE A 96 12.02 9.41 -2.73
N PRO A 97 12.70 9.81 -1.65
CA PRO A 97 12.83 11.21 -1.27
C PRO A 97 13.75 11.93 -2.26
N LEU A 98 13.17 12.30 -3.40
CA LEU A 98 13.79 13.09 -4.46
C LEU A 98 13.38 14.55 -4.30
N ASN A 99 14.31 15.47 -4.59
CA ASN A 99 14.08 16.89 -4.43
C ASN A 99 12.86 17.39 -5.22
N ARG A 100 12.61 16.89 -6.43
CA ARG A 100 11.39 17.23 -7.19
C ARG A 100 10.12 16.53 -6.71
N ALA A 101 10.23 15.40 -6.01
CA ALA A 101 9.06 14.66 -5.52
C ALA A 101 8.43 15.32 -4.28
N ILE A 102 9.17 16.20 -3.59
CA ILE A 102 8.66 16.96 -2.45
C ILE A 102 7.70 18.05 -2.95
N ARG A 103 6.42 17.90 -2.63
CA ARG A 103 5.35 18.83 -3.06
C ARG A 103 5.28 20.12 -2.23
N HIS A 104 5.77 20.09 -0.99
CA HIS A 104 5.59 21.17 -0.03
C HIS A 104 6.91 21.92 0.22
N GLY A 105 6.83 23.25 0.18
CA GLY A 105 7.96 24.14 0.42
C GLY A 105 8.72 24.55 -0.84
N ASN A 106 9.37 25.70 -0.78
CA ASN A 106 10.26 26.20 -1.83
C ASN A 106 11.68 25.68 -1.60
N ARG A 107 11.87 24.35 -1.74
CA ARG A 107 13.17 23.70 -1.61
C ARG A 107 13.85 23.60 -2.97
N ASP A 108 15.18 23.50 -2.95
CA ASP A 108 15.96 23.21 -4.14
C ASP A 108 15.47 21.94 -4.82
N LYS A 109 15.14 22.05 -6.10
CA LYS A 109 14.70 20.93 -6.96
C LYS A 109 15.85 20.26 -7.69
N HIS A 110 17.05 20.84 -7.58
CA HIS A 110 18.24 20.40 -8.29
C HIS A 110 18.71 19.02 -7.83
N CYS A 111 19.34 18.28 -8.73
CA CYS A 111 19.97 17.00 -8.42
C CYS A 111 21.14 17.19 -7.46
N ARG A 112 21.15 16.42 -6.37
CA ARG A 112 22.20 16.45 -5.34
C ARG A 112 23.59 16.05 -5.84
N LYS A 113 23.68 15.33 -6.97
CA LYS A 113 24.95 14.83 -7.52
C LYS A 113 25.52 15.66 -8.65
N CYS A 114 24.66 16.14 -9.56
CA CYS A 114 25.10 16.79 -10.79
C CYS A 114 24.42 18.13 -11.06
N SER A 115 23.69 18.67 -10.08
CA SER A 115 23.01 19.98 -10.14
C SER A 115 22.02 20.16 -11.30
N TYR A 116 21.55 19.07 -11.91
CA TYR A 116 20.51 19.12 -12.94
C TYR A 116 19.23 19.73 -12.37
N ALA A 117 18.51 20.55 -13.16
CA ALA A 117 17.37 21.37 -12.70
C ALA A 117 16.32 20.62 -11.86
N ASN A 118 16.06 19.36 -12.20
CA ASN A 118 15.00 18.56 -11.60
C ASN A 118 15.49 17.15 -11.22
N GLU A 119 15.67 16.88 -9.92
CA GLU A 119 15.96 15.54 -9.41
C GLU A 119 14.71 14.66 -9.49
N THR A 120 14.52 13.99 -10.63
CA THR A 120 13.44 13.02 -10.85
C THR A 120 13.95 11.58 -10.82
N LEU A 121 13.03 10.62 -10.69
CA LEU A 121 13.38 9.21 -10.73
C LEU A 121 14.05 8.81 -12.07
N PRO A 122 13.54 9.19 -13.26
CA PRO A 122 14.25 8.94 -14.51
C PRO A 122 15.65 9.60 -14.55
N HIS A 123 15.80 10.79 -13.97
CA HIS A 123 17.09 11.45 -13.89
C HIS A 123 18.08 10.62 -13.07
N ILE A 124 17.74 10.23 -11.84
CA ILE A 124 18.69 9.50 -10.98
C ILE A 124 18.99 8.07 -11.47
N LEU A 125 18.09 7.45 -12.23
CA LEU A 125 18.25 6.08 -12.74
C LEU A 125 18.97 6.02 -14.09
N CYS A 126 18.69 6.95 -15.01
CA CYS A 126 19.14 6.84 -16.40
C CYS A 126 19.82 8.11 -16.92
N GLY A 127 19.60 9.28 -16.29
CA GLY A 127 19.99 10.58 -16.82
C GLY A 127 21.08 11.32 -16.05
N CYS A 128 21.53 10.80 -14.91
CA CYS A 128 22.47 11.52 -14.05
C CYS A 128 23.89 11.43 -14.62
N LYS A 129 24.44 12.57 -15.04
CA LYS A 129 25.76 12.67 -15.68
C LYS A 129 26.90 12.14 -14.81
N GLN A 130 26.79 12.27 -13.48
CA GLN A 130 27.78 11.73 -12.54
C GLN A 130 27.83 10.20 -12.54
N CYS A 131 26.72 9.53 -12.88
CA CYS A 131 26.61 8.07 -12.88
C CYS A 131 26.64 7.47 -14.30
N SER A 132 26.43 8.28 -15.34
CA SER A 132 26.33 7.81 -16.73
C SER A 132 27.59 7.12 -17.24
N GLY A 133 28.77 7.57 -16.81
CA GLY A 133 30.04 6.89 -17.15
C GLY A 133 30.09 5.46 -16.62
N ALA A 134 29.75 5.26 -15.34
CA ALA A 134 29.73 3.94 -14.72
C ALA A 134 28.69 2.99 -15.36
N TRP A 135 27.53 3.51 -15.77
CA TRP A 135 26.53 2.71 -16.49
C TRP A 135 27.02 2.27 -17.86
N ARG A 136 27.65 3.17 -18.62
CA ARG A 136 28.22 2.84 -19.93
C ARG A 136 29.31 1.78 -19.84
N HIS A 137 30.19 1.86 -18.84
CA HIS A 137 31.22 0.84 -18.62
C HIS A 137 30.64 -0.54 -18.33
N ARG A 138 29.58 -0.63 -17.53
CA ARG A 138 28.90 -1.91 -17.26
C ARG A 138 28.22 -2.47 -18.49
N TYR A 139 27.57 -1.61 -19.28
CA TYR A 139 26.91 -2.02 -20.52
C TYR A 139 27.91 -2.57 -21.54
N ASN A 140 29.07 -1.91 -21.69
CA ASN A 140 30.13 -2.34 -22.61
C ASN A 140 30.92 -3.56 -22.10
N ALA A 141 30.70 -4.01 -20.86
CA ALA A 141 31.36 -5.17 -20.27
C ALA A 141 30.54 -6.47 -20.41
N ILE A 142 29.40 -6.40 -21.09
CA ILE A 142 28.51 -7.52 -21.45
C ILE A 142 28.69 -7.77 -22.95
#